data_AF-A0A923I3R0-F1
#
_entry.id   AF-A0A923I3R0-F1
#
_cell.length_a   1.000
_cell.length_b   1.000
_cell.length_c   1.000
_cell.angle_alpha   90.00
_cell.angle_beta   90.00
_cell.angle_gamma   90.00
#
_symmetry.space_group_name_H-M   'P 1'
#
loop_
_entity.id
_entity.type
_entity.pdbx_description
1 polymer ?
#
loop_
_entity_poly.entity_id
_entity_poly.type
_entity_poly.pdbx_seq_one_letter_code
_entity_poly.pdbx_strand_id
1 'polypeptide(L)'
;MTDNAIADVASAGFSGGPRLLADIGATHARFTLETAAGVFEAVRVLKCDDFSGIVPLLQAYLCEHEGRRIHHAAFAIANPIDGDDIRMTNRAWSFSIEAVRREFGLYTLLIVNDFTALAMSLPGLQPTDVLQIGGGQPVAKSVIGVLGPGTGLGVSGLIPTSDGFVTLGSEGGHVNFAPCDEREYAILQYAWREWPHVSTERLISGPGLELIYLALADRHQRQVEPLAAQEIMRQALQDKDALALEAIECFCAMLGSFSANLAVTLGAFGGIYIGGGIVPQMVSYFAESPFRSRFEAKGRFSTYLGQIPTYVITTPNPAFYGVSAILSEHLRGRSGDSSLMDRIQQIQTELTPAERRVAKLVLENPRTVLNEAIAEIARLADVSQPTVIRFCRSLGFTGLADFKLKFASSLTGTIPVRHSQVRRSDSTHDLSAKVIDNTVSAILNFRDQLEVHAIDRAISLLRKANKIEFYAVGNSRAVALDGQHKFFRFRIPTASYGDAHLFSMAAELLNPGDVVIVVSNSGKLPELLHATEAALAAGADVIAIAPHQSPLARLASVCLAVNHTEDNATFLSMISRILQLLLIDILAVGLSMDAGVSPSESRAREASRLSHLLISHLDS
;
A
#
# COMPACT_ATOMS: atom_id res chain seq x y z
N MET A 1 -27.94 -21.93 13.60
CA MET A 1 -27.61 -20.72 14.38
C MET A 1 -26.46 -19.92 13.76
N THR A 2 -26.11 -20.14 12.49
CA THR A 2 -24.93 -19.59 11.81
C THR A 2 -25.24 -18.55 10.73
N ASP A 3 -26.51 -18.31 10.38
CA ASP A 3 -26.88 -17.35 9.33
C ASP A 3 -26.99 -15.89 9.82
N ASN A 4 -27.26 -15.66 11.11
CA ASN A 4 -27.41 -14.29 11.63
C ASN A 4 -26.08 -13.54 11.83
N ALA A 5 -24.95 -14.24 11.96
CA ALA A 5 -23.66 -13.60 12.20
C ALA A 5 -23.03 -12.99 10.92
N ILE A 6 -23.42 -13.47 9.74
CA ILE A 6 -22.92 -12.96 8.45
C ILE A 6 -23.74 -11.72 8.01
N ALA A 7 -25.04 -11.69 8.32
CA ALA A 7 -25.91 -10.56 8.05
C ALA A 7 -25.54 -9.30 8.87
N ASP A 8 -25.14 -9.47 10.14
CA ASP A 8 -24.74 -8.36 11.03
C ASP A 8 -23.40 -7.72 10.63
N VAL A 9 -22.51 -8.45 9.95
CA VAL A 9 -21.23 -7.90 9.44
C VAL A 9 -21.42 -7.18 8.10
N ALA A 10 -22.39 -7.60 7.29
CA ALA A 10 -22.75 -6.92 6.04
C ALA A 10 -23.45 -5.57 6.29
N SER A 11 -24.22 -5.44 7.37
CA SER A 11 -24.93 -4.19 7.74
C SER A 11 -23.99 -3.11 8.31
N ALA A 12 -22.91 -3.51 9.01
CA ALA A 12 -21.95 -2.59 9.63
C ALA A 12 -21.21 -1.70 8.59
N GLY A 13 -20.94 -2.24 7.39
CA GLY A 13 -20.20 -1.56 6.33
C GLY A 13 -20.97 -0.46 5.57
N PHE A 14 -22.30 -0.38 5.76
CA PHE A 14 -23.19 0.58 5.09
C PHE A 14 -23.92 1.49 6.08
N SER A 15 -23.53 1.44 7.36
CA SER A 15 -24.10 2.24 8.46
C SER A 15 -23.99 3.77 8.24
N GLY A 16 -23.08 4.22 7.37
CA GLY A 16 -22.93 5.62 6.95
C GLY A 16 -23.75 6.05 5.72
N GLY A 17 -24.59 5.18 5.16
CA GLY A 17 -25.31 5.43 3.90
C GLY A 17 -24.67 4.71 2.70
N PRO A 18 -25.24 4.90 1.49
CA PRO A 18 -24.75 4.23 0.28
C PRO A 18 -23.34 4.68 -0.09
N ARG A 19 -22.61 3.77 -0.75
CA ARG A 19 -21.27 4.04 -1.28
C ARG A 19 -21.36 4.39 -2.75
N LEU A 20 -20.61 5.40 -3.18
CA LEU A 20 -20.58 5.83 -4.58
C LEU A 20 -19.50 5.07 -5.34
N LEU A 21 -19.90 4.28 -6.34
CA LEU A 21 -18.97 3.53 -7.17
C LEU A 21 -19.02 4.06 -8.60
N ALA A 22 -17.88 4.04 -9.28
CA ALA A 22 -17.81 4.47 -10.67
C ALA A 22 -16.82 3.66 -11.51
N ASP A 23 -17.11 3.58 -12.81
CA ASP A 23 -16.25 3.08 -13.87
C ASP A 23 -16.14 4.16 -14.94
N ILE A 24 -15.00 4.84 -15.00
CA ILE A 24 -14.76 6.04 -15.79
C ILE A 24 -13.77 5.72 -16.92
N GLY A 25 -14.30 5.58 -18.13
CA GLY A 25 -13.52 5.43 -19.34
C GLY A 25 -13.27 6.74 -20.08
N ALA A 26 -12.67 6.63 -21.28
CA ALA A 26 -12.40 7.79 -22.12
C ALA A 26 -13.69 8.46 -22.63
N THR A 27 -14.71 7.70 -23.02
CA THR A 27 -15.94 8.24 -23.65
C THR A 27 -17.13 8.34 -22.71
N HIS A 28 -17.23 7.40 -21.76
CA HIS A 28 -18.39 7.24 -20.89
C HIS A 28 -17.93 6.98 -19.46
N ALA A 29 -18.69 7.50 -18.50
CA ALA A 29 -18.57 7.22 -17.08
C ALA A 29 -19.85 6.56 -16.58
N ARG A 30 -19.72 5.44 -15.89
CA ARG A 30 -20.84 4.72 -15.27
C ARG A 30 -20.75 4.91 -13.77
N PHE A 31 -21.84 5.34 -13.14
CA PHE A 31 -21.95 5.52 -11.70
C PHE A 31 -23.03 4.60 -11.13
N THR A 32 -22.88 4.22 -9.87
CA THR A 32 -23.91 3.52 -9.10
C THR A 32 -23.79 3.85 -7.61
N LEU A 33 -24.88 3.68 -6.89
CA LEU A 33 -24.90 3.67 -5.43
C LEU A 33 -25.01 2.24 -4.93
N GLU A 34 -24.01 1.78 -4.17
CA GLU A 34 -24.05 0.51 -3.46
C GLU A 34 -24.76 0.69 -2.11
N THR A 35 -25.96 0.13 -1.96
CA THR A 35 -26.79 0.25 -0.75
C THR A 35 -26.61 -0.89 0.25
N ALA A 36 -26.15 -2.04 -0.24
CA ALA A 36 -25.69 -3.18 0.54
C ALA A 36 -24.65 -3.95 -0.28
N ALA A 37 -23.91 -4.88 0.33
CA ALA A 37 -22.85 -5.61 -0.35
C ALA A 37 -23.39 -6.30 -1.62
N GLY A 38 -22.89 -5.89 -2.80
CA GLY A 38 -23.32 -6.40 -4.10
C GLY A 38 -24.70 -5.95 -4.57
N VAL A 39 -25.34 -4.99 -3.88
CA VAL A 39 -26.63 -4.39 -4.26
C VAL A 39 -26.39 -3.01 -4.84
N PHE A 40 -26.49 -2.90 -6.16
CA PHE A 40 -26.24 -1.68 -6.93
C PHE A 40 -27.54 -1.03 -7.37
N GLU A 41 -27.74 0.23 -6.99
CA GLU A 41 -28.88 1.07 -7.35
C GLU A 41 -28.45 2.27 -8.20
N ALA A 42 -29.44 2.93 -8.81
CA ALA A 42 -29.25 4.20 -9.50
C ALA A 42 -28.08 4.19 -10.51
N VAL A 43 -27.98 3.09 -11.27
CA VAL A 43 -26.95 2.96 -12.31
C VAL A 43 -27.21 4.01 -13.38
N ARG A 44 -26.22 4.85 -13.66
CA ARG A 44 -26.32 5.89 -14.69
C ARG A 44 -25.05 5.96 -15.52
N VAL A 45 -25.23 6.11 -16.84
CA VAL A 45 -24.14 6.31 -17.78
C VAL A 45 -24.17 7.76 -18.25
N LEU A 46 -23.07 8.47 -18.06
CA LEU A 46 -22.86 9.85 -18.49
C LEU A 46 -21.81 9.88 -19.60
N LYS A 47 -22.03 10.73 -20.61
CA LYS A 47 -21.04 10.93 -21.69
C LYS A 47 -19.98 11.91 -21.23
N CYS A 48 -18.72 11.52 -21.25
CA CYS A 48 -17.63 12.34 -20.72
C CYS A 48 -17.41 13.64 -21.51
N ASP A 49 -17.79 13.68 -22.80
CA ASP A 49 -17.68 14.90 -23.62
C ASP A 49 -18.60 16.04 -23.18
N ASP A 50 -19.65 15.73 -22.43
CA ASP A 50 -20.61 16.72 -21.96
C ASP A 50 -20.07 17.50 -20.73
N PHE A 51 -18.88 17.13 -20.23
CA PHE A 51 -18.28 17.68 -19.00
C PHE A 51 -16.83 18.11 -19.20
N SER A 52 -16.44 19.22 -18.58
CA SER A 52 -15.07 19.74 -18.64
C SER A 52 -14.08 19.00 -17.73
N GLY A 53 -14.56 18.17 -16.80
CA GLY A 53 -13.73 17.44 -15.84
C GLY A 53 -14.53 16.48 -14.96
N ILE A 54 -13.85 15.81 -14.05
CA ILE A 54 -14.46 14.85 -13.11
C ILE A 54 -15.41 15.53 -12.11
N VAL A 55 -15.12 16.75 -11.68
CA VAL A 55 -15.95 17.50 -10.73
C VAL A 55 -17.35 17.79 -11.27
N PRO A 56 -17.52 18.46 -12.44
CA PRO A 56 -18.86 18.70 -12.99
C PRO A 56 -19.59 17.41 -13.37
N LEU A 57 -18.86 16.35 -13.75
CA LEU A 57 -19.42 15.02 -13.99
C LEU A 57 -20.02 14.42 -12.70
N LEU A 58 -19.28 14.45 -11.58
CA LEU A 58 -19.76 13.96 -10.28
C LEU A 58 -20.94 14.78 -9.77
N GLN A 59 -20.89 16.11 -9.89
CA GLN A 59 -21.99 16.99 -9.52
C GLN A 59 -23.27 16.61 -10.26
N ALA A 60 -23.20 16.38 -11.57
CA ALA A 60 -24.36 15.99 -12.37
C ALA A 60 -24.98 14.66 -11.91
N TYR A 61 -24.18 13.67 -11.51
CA TYR A 61 -24.71 12.42 -10.94
C TYR A 61 -25.32 12.64 -9.55
N LEU A 62 -24.62 13.37 -8.68
CA LEU A 62 -25.01 13.53 -7.28
C LEU A 62 -26.24 14.44 -7.09
N CYS A 63 -26.48 15.40 -7.99
CA CYS A 63 -27.68 16.25 -7.98
C CYS A 63 -28.98 15.44 -8.06
N GLU A 64 -28.95 14.24 -8.64
CA GLU A 64 -30.13 13.38 -8.76
C GLU A 64 -30.40 12.53 -7.51
N HIS A 65 -29.48 12.62 -6.55
CA HIS A 65 -29.48 11.86 -5.31
C HIS A 65 -29.42 12.78 -4.09
N GLU A 66 -29.86 14.03 -4.26
CA GLU A 66 -29.99 15.01 -3.18
C GLU A 66 -30.76 14.41 -1.99
N GLY A 67 -30.16 14.48 -0.80
CA GLY A 67 -30.70 13.90 0.44
C GLY A 67 -30.12 12.53 0.81
N ARG A 68 -29.41 11.83 -0.08
CA ARG A 68 -28.61 10.64 0.28
C ARG A 68 -27.24 11.09 0.81
N ARG A 69 -26.90 10.69 2.04
CA ARG A 69 -25.59 10.97 2.62
C ARG A 69 -24.58 9.93 2.12
N ILE A 70 -23.58 10.38 1.35
CA ILE A 70 -22.54 9.53 0.75
C ILE A 70 -21.22 9.90 1.41
N HIS A 71 -20.58 8.93 2.07
CA HIS A 71 -19.32 9.14 2.78
C HIS A 71 -18.12 8.47 2.11
N HIS A 72 -18.36 7.43 1.32
CA HIS A 72 -17.30 6.62 0.77
C HIS A 72 -17.53 6.43 -0.72
N ALA A 73 -16.46 6.60 -1.49
CA ALA A 73 -16.47 6.42 -2.91
C ALA A 73 -15.25 5.64 -3.40
N ALA A 74 -15.42 4.87 -4.46
CA ALA A 74 -14.32 4.21 -5.15
C ALA A 74 -14.56 4.16 -6.66
N PHE A 75 -13.61 4.67 -7.44
CA PHE A 75 -13.72 4.77 -8.89
C PHE A 75 -12.62 3.97 -9.59
N ALA A 76 -13.02 3.23 -10.62
CA ALA A 76 -12.15 2.65 -11.61
C ALA A 76 -11.94 3.67 -12.73
N ILE A 77 -10.68 3.91 -13.12
CA ILE A 77 -10.33 4.80 -14.23
C ILE A 77 -9.40 4.09 -15.19
N ALA A 78 -9.63 4.25 -16.49
CA ALA A 78 -8.76 3.76 -17.56
C ALA A 78 -7.46 4.59 -17.66
N ASN A 79 -6.64 4.54 -16.61
CA ASN A 79 -5.35 5.23 -16.51
C ASN A 79 -4.44 4.52 -15.49
N PRO A 80 -3.10 4.59 -15.64
CA PRO A 80 -2.19 4.32 -14.54
C PRO A 80 -2.44 5.28 -13.38
N ILE A 81 -2.42 4.78 -12.15
CA ILE A 81 -2.63 5.60 -10.94
C ILE A 81 -1.31 5.64 -10.16
N ASP A 82 -0.69 6.82 -10.10
CA ASP A 82 0.51 7.08 -9.32
C ASP A 82 0.36 8.39 -8.55
N GLY A 83 0.25 8.31 -7.24
CA GLY A 83 0.05 9.47 -6.37
C GLY A 83 -1.35 10.10 -6.44
N ASP A 84 -1.43 11.35 -6.00
CA ASP A 84 -2.68 12.12 -5.87
C ASP A 84 -3.12 12.78 -7.17
N ASP A 85 -2.18 13.18 -8.03
CA ASP A 85 -2.47 13.87 -9.28
C ASP A 85 -2.70 12.88 -10.43
N ILE A 86 -3.92 12.85 -10.95
CA ILE A 86 -4.30 12.01 -12.10
C ILE A 86 -4.32 12.86 -13.36
N ARG A 87 -3.67 12.36 -14.41
CA ARG A 87 -3.81 12.86 -15.78
C ARG A 87 -4.23 11.73 -16.69
N MET A 88 -5.44 11.84 -17.27
CA MET A 88 -5.98 10.80 -18.13
C MET A 88 -5.21 10.71 -19.46
N THR A 89 -4.90 9.49 -19.88
CA THR A 89 -4.13 9.22 -21.12
C THR A 89 -4.96 9.49 -22.38
N ASN A 90 -6.24 9.11 -22.34
CA ASN A 90 -7.14 9.18 -23.50
C ASN A 90 -8.17 10.32 -23.41
N ARG A 91 -8.00 11.28 -22.49
CA ARG A 91 -8.84 12.48 -22.35
C ARG A 91 -8.06 13.61 -21.67
N ALA A 92 -8.35 14.87 -22.01
CA ALA A 92 -7.71 16.06 -21.44
C ALA A 92 -8.17 16.40 -20.00
N TRP A 93 -8.53 15.40 -19.18
CA TRP A 93 -8.89 15.62 -17.77
C TRP A 93 -7.67 15.40 -16.87
N SER A 94 -7.50 16.31 -15.92
CA SER A 94 -6.52 16.20 -14.85
C SER A 94 -7.11 16.69 -13.54
N PHE A 95 -6.86 15.97 -12.43
CA PHE A 95 -7.40 16.32 -11.13
C PHE A 95 -6.60 15.67 -9.99
N SER A 96 -6.68 16.26 -8.80
CA SER A 96 -6.18 15.68 -7.55
C SER A 96 -7.28 14.86 -6.87
N ILE A 97 -6.95 13.65 -6.42
CA ILE A 97 -7.88 12.76 -5.71
C ILE A 97 -8.33 13.45 -4.41
N GLU A 98 -7.41 14.02 -3.64
CA GLU A 98 -7.69 14.69 -2.37
C GLU A 98 -8.54 15.95 -2.57
N ALA A 99 -8.34 16.70 -3.66
CA ALA A 99 -9.16 17.85 -3.99
C ALA A 99 -10.63 17.45 -4.24
N VAL A 100 -10.85 16.41 -5.06
CA VAL A 100 -12.19 15.87 -5.32
C VAL A 100 -12.81 15.33 -4.03
N ARG A 101 -12.04 14.59 -3.21
CA ARG A 101 -12.52 14.07 -1.93
C ARG A 101 -13.04 15.18 -1.01
N ARG A 102 -12.29 16.28 -0.89
CA ARG A 102 -12.67 17.44 -0.06
C ARG A 102 -13.87 18.18 -0.61
N GLU A 103 -13.91 18.39 -1.93
CA GLU A 103 -15.00 19.12 -2.59
C GLU A 103 -16.37 18.45 -2.36
N PHE A 104 -16.42 17.11 -2.42
CA PHE A 104 -17.65 16.36 -2.20
C PHE A 104 -17.85 15.90 -0.75
N GLY A 105 -17.01 16.34 0.20
CA GLY A 105 -17.14 15.99 1.61
C GLY A 105 -17.01 14.49 1.90
N LEU A 106 -16.32 13.74 1.05
CA LEU A 106 -16.15 12.30 1.18
C LEU A 106 -15.12 12.01 2.29
N TYR A 107 -15.41 11.01 3.12
CA TYR A 107 -14.44 10.51 4.11
C TYR A 107 -13.38 9.64 3.43
N THR A 108 -13.80 8.90 2.39
CA THR A 108 -12.92 8.07 1.57
C THR A 108 -13.24 8.28 0.10
N LEU A 109 -12.20 8.53 -0.69
CA LEU A 109 -12.25 8.41 -2.14
C LEU A 109 -11.05 7.56 -2.57
N LEU A 110 -11.31 6.40 -3.15
CA LEU A 110 -10.28 5.56 -3.76
C LEU A 110 -10.37 5.69 -5.27
N ILE A 111 -9.23 5.88 -5.93
CA ILE A 111 -9.15 5.76 -7.37
C ILE A 111 -8.20 4.63 -7.69
N VAL A 112 -8.64 3.72 -8.57
CA VAL A 112 -7.85 2.58 -9.01
C VAL A 112 -7.89 2.47 -10.53
N ASN A 113 -6.92 1.76 -11.09
CA ASN A 113 -6.97 1.39 -12.49
C ASN A 113 -8.17 0.47 -12.79
N ASP A 114 -8.74 0.58 -13.99
CA ASP A 114 -9.89 -0.19 -14.45
C ASP A 114 -9.64 -1.70 -14.49
N PHE A 115 -8.46 -2.14 -14.91
CA PHE A 115 -8.08 -3.55 -14.88
C PHE A 115 -7.75 -4.06 -13.48
N THR A 116 -7.26 -3.19 -12.58
CA THR A 116 -7.18 -3.49 -11.14
C THR A 116 -8.58 -3.75 -10.56
N ALA A 117 -9.57 -2.92 -10.89
CA ALA A 117 -10.94 -3.14 -10.46
C ALA A 117 -11.51 -4.43 -11.08
N LEU A 118 -11.34 -4.64 -12.39
CA LEU A 118 -11.79 -5.86 -13.05
C LEU A 118 -11.17 -7.11 -12.40
N ALA A 119 -9.86 -7.11 -12.13
CA ALA A 119 -9.20 -8.21 -11.43
C ALA A 119 -9.83 -8.45 -10.06
N MET A 120 -10.04 -7.41 -9.23
CA MET A 120 -10.64 -7.57 -7.89
C MET A 120 -12.09 -8.05 -7.90
N SER A 121 -12.79 -7.96 -9.05
CA SER A 121 -14.14 -8.52 -9.18
C SER A 121 -14.17 -10.05 -9.25
N LEU A 122 -13.09 -10.67 -9.76
CA LEU A 122 -13.08 -12.08 -10.14
C LEU A 122 -13.38 -13.06 -9.00
N PRO A 123 -12.87 -12.89 -7.77
CA PRO A 123 -13.15 -13.81 -6.66
C PRO A 123 -14.63 -13.82 -6.25
N GLY A 124 -15.39 -12.76 -6.58
CA GLY A 124 -16.81 -12.64 -6.26
C GLY A 124 -17.77 -13.14 -7.35
N LEU A 125 -17.26 -13.41 -8.57
CA LEU A 125 -18.08 -13.84 -9.70
C LEU A 125 -18.69 -15.22 -9.45
N GLN A 126 -19.97 -15.34 -9.75
CA GLN A 126 -20.71 -16.61 -9.71
C GLN A 126 -20.58 -17.36 -11.04
N PRO A 127 -20.87 -18.66 -11.08
CA PRO A 127 -20.90 -19.41 -12.34
C PRO A 127 -21.83 -18.82 -13.41
N THR A 128 -22.85 -18.04 -13.02
CA THR A 128 -23.75 -17.32 -13.94
C THR A 128 -23.17 -16.04 -14.51
N ASP A 129 -22.09 -15.52 -13.91
CA ASP A 129 -21.43 -14.27 -14.31
C ASP A 129 -20.35 -14.49 -15.39
N VAL A 130 -20.06 -15.75 -15.70
CA VAL A 130 -19.01 -16.15 -16.64
C VAL A 130 -19.46 -17.26 -17.57
N LEU A 131 -18.94 -17.25 -18.80
CA LEU A 131 -19.04 -18.36 -19.75
C LEU A 131 -17.68 -19.04 -19.88
N GLN A 132 -17.61 -20.33 -19.56
CA GLN A 132 -16.39 -21.10 -19.79
C GLN A 132 -16.17 -21.37 -21.28
N ILE A 133 -14.95 -21.12 -21.74
CA ILE A 133 -14.50 -21.43 -23.10
C ILE A 133 -13.47 -22.55 -22.99
N GLY A 134 -13.71 -23.69 -23.64
CA GLY A 134 -12.86 -24.88 -23.51
C GLY A 134 -13.04 -25.66 -22.20
N GLY A 135 -12.04 -26.49 -21.86
CA GLY A 135 -12.05 -27.36 -20.68
C GLY A 135 -11.33 -26.75 -19.46
N GLY A 136 -10.86 -27.63 -18.57
CA GLY A 136 -10.12 -27.27 -17.37
C GLY A 136 -11.02 -26.98 -16.15
N GLN A 137 -10.38 -26.93 -14.98
CA GLN A 137 -11.02 -26.58 -13.71
C GLN A 137 -10.09 -25.66 -12.93
N PRO A 138 -10.62 -24.61 -12.28
CA PRO A 138 -9.79 -23.63 -11.60
C PRO A 138 -9.19 -24.26 -10.33
N VAL A 139 -7.89 -24.06 -10.12
CA VAL A 139 -7.23 -24.46 -8.88
C VAL A 139 -7.50 -23.37 -7.83
N ALA A 140 -8.13 -23.76 -6.72
CA ALA A 140 -8.42 -22.85 -5.62
C ALA A 140 -7.13 -22.21 -5.07
N LYS A 141 -7.20 -20.92 -4.75
CA LYS A 141 -6.06 -20.12 -4.26
C LYS A 141 -4.82 -20.21 -5.16
N SER A 142 -5.02 -20.22 -6.47
CA SER A 142 -3.93 -20.10 -7.45
C SER A 142 -3.99 -18.73 -8.15
N VAL A 143 -2.90 -18.37 -8.84
CA VAL A 143 -2.82 -17.16 -9.65
C VAL A 143 -3.91 -17.17 -10.72
N ILE A 144 -4.54 -16.02 -10.91
CA ILE A 144 -5.55 -15.78 -11.95
C ILE A 144 -5.02 -14.71 -12.90
N GLY A 145 -5.18 -14.90 -14.20
CA GLY A 145 -4.89 -13.88 -15.20
C GLY A 145 -6.18 -13.22 -15.69
N VAL A 146 -6.13 -11.93 -15.97
CA VAL A 146 -7.24 -11.21 -16.62
C VAL A 146 -6.73 -10.34 -17.76
N LEU A 147 -7.47 -10.34 -18.85
CA LEU A 147 -7.24 -9.45 -19.98
C LEU A 147 -8.56 -9.05 -20.62
N GLY A 148 -8.57 -7.96 -21.37
CA GLY A 148 -9.82 -7.44 -21.92
C GLY A 148 -9.62 -6.50 -23.10
N PRO A 149 -9.91 -6.95 -24.33
CA PRO A 149 -9.90 -6.06 -25.47
C PRO A 149 -11.11 -5.11 -25.43
N GLY A 150 -10.82 -3.81 -25.53
CA GLY A 150 -11.78 -2.70 -25.57
C GLY A 150 -11.26 -1.62 -26.51
N THR A 151 -11.23 -0.37 -26.06
CA THR A 151 -10.51 0.70 -26.78
C THR A 151 -8.99 0.46 -26.84
N GLY A 152 -8.47 -0.25 -25.84
CA GLY A 152 -7.11 -0.80 -25.78
C GLY A 152 -7.12 -2.27 -25.34
N LEU A 153 -6.03 -2.73 -24.74
CA LEU A 153 -5.89 -4.08 -24.20
C LEU A 153 -5.30 -4.01 -22.80
N GLY A 154 -6.17 -4.01 -21.78
CA GLY A 154 -5.68 -4.11 -20.42
C GLY A 154 -5.37 -5.56 -20.03
N VAL A 155 -4.41 -5.69 -19.12
CA VAL A 155 -3.92 -6.96 -18.61
C VAL A 155 -3.61 -6.80 -17.13
N SER A 156 -4.04 -7.75 -16.31
CA SER A 156 -3.70 -7.80 -14.88
C SER A 156 -3.68 -9.27 -14.42
N GLY A 157 -3.33 -9.47 -13.16
CA GLY A 157 -3.43 -10.77 -12.51
C GLY A 157 -3.83 -10.63 -11.04
N LEU A 158 -4.31 -11.72 -10.47
CA LEU A 158 -4.50 -11.85 -9.02
C LEU A 158 -3.52 -12.88 -8.48
N ILE A 159 -2.80 -12.48 -7.44
CA ILE A 159 -1.88 -13.34 -6.70
C ILE A 159 -2.58 -13.76 -5.40
N PRO A 160 -2.71 -15.07 -5.13
CA PRO A 160 -3.36 -15.56 -3.93
C PRO A 160 -2.54 -15.21 -2.67
N THR A 161 -3.23 -14.82 -1.60
CA THR A 161 -2.66 -14.58 -0.26
C THR A 161 -3.40 -15.40 0.80
N SER A 162 -2.96 -15.33 2.06
CA SER A 162 -3.65 -15.99 3.19
C SER A 162 -5.11 -15.55 3.32
N ASP A 163 -5.35 -14.26 3.11
CA ASP A 163 -6.60 -13.57 3.42
C ASP A 163 -7.42 -13.19 2.18
N GLY A 164 -6.94 -13.53 0.97
CA GLY A 164 -7.65 -13.24 -0.26
C GLY A 164 -6.73 -13.21 -1.49
N PHE A 165 -6.79 -12.12 -2.24
CA PHE A 165 -6.00 -11.90 -3.43
C PHE A 165 -5.43 -10.48 -3.44
N VAL A 166 -4.23 -10.33 -3.99
CA VAL A 166 -3.64 -9.03 -4.31
C VAL A 166 -3.58 -8.88 -5.82
N THR A 167 -3.85 -7.68 -6.32
CA THR A 167 -3.74 -7.37 -7.74
C THR A 167 -2.31 -7.14 -8.17
N LEU A 168 -1.97 -7.69 -9.32
CA LEU A 168 -0.78 -7.35 -10.08
C LEU A 168 -1.19 -6.34 -11.16
N GLY A 169 -0.98 -5.05 -10.89
CA GLY A 169 -1.09 -4.01 -11.92
C GLY A 169 -0.04 -4.25 -13.00
N SER A 170 -0.43 -4.19 -14.28
CA SER A 170 0.51 -4.43 -15.38
C SER A 170 0.09 -3.69 -16.65
N GLU A 171 1.08 -3.40 -17.49
CA GLU A 171 0.90 -2.84 -18.85
C GLU A 171 1.07 -3.93 -19.91
N GLY A 172 0.56 -5.13 -19.62
CA GLY A 172 0.81 -6.33 -20.42
C GLY A 172 0.31 -6.23 -21.87
N GLY A 173 -0.64 -5.33 -22.17
CA GLY A 173 -1.10 -5.09 -23.55
C GLY A 173 -0.05 -4.45 -24.45
N HIS A 174 0.94 -3.77 -23.86
CA HIS A 174 2.01 -3.07 -24.60
C HIS A 174 3.19 -3.97 -24.98
N VAL A 175 3.18 -5.26 -24.63
CA VAL A 175 4.24 -6.18 -25.06
C VAL A 175 4.21 -6.40 -26.57
N ASN A 176 5.36 -6.77 -27.15
CA ASN A 176 5.48 -7.09 -28.58
C ASN A 176 4.46 -8.14 -29.02
N PHE A 177 3.83 -7.92 -30.16
CA PHE A 177 3.03 -8.95 -30.81
C PHE A 177 3.92 -10.09 -31.35
N ALA A 178 3.49 -11.33 -31.14
CA ALA A 178 4.19 -12.53 -31.61
C ALA A 178 3.29 -13.31 -32.59
N PRO A 179 3.49 -13.18 -33.92
CA PRO A 179 2.68 -13.88 -34.92
C PRO A 179 2.98 -15.38 -34.88
N CYS A 180 1.96 -16.22 -35.07
CA CYS A 180 2.14 -17.67 -35.08
C CYS A 180 1.93 -18.32 -36.44
N ASP A 181 1.44 -17.58 -37.44
CA ASP A 181 1.26 -18.06 -38.81
C ASP A 181 1.52 -16.95 -39.83
N GLU A 182 1.52 -17.30 -41.12
CA GLU A 182 1.78 -16.36 -42.21
C GLU A 182 0.71 -15.26 -42.34
N ARG A 183 -0.52 -15.53 -41.91
CA ARG A 183 -1.63 -14.56 -41.94
C ARG A 183 -1.39 -13.49 -40.89
N GLU A 184 -1.09 -13.89 -39.66
CA GLU A 184 -0.71 -12.98 -38.56
C GLU A 184 0.59 -12.22 -38.88
N TYR A 185 1.56 -12.85 -39.56
CA TYR A 185 2.78 -12.19 -40.03
C TYR A 185 2.48 -11.08 -41.05
N ALA A 186 1.59 -11.33 -42.02
CA ALA A 186 1.19 -10.31 -42.99
C ALA A 186 0.48 -9.12 -42.32
N ILE A 187 -0.36 -9.39 -41.31
CA ILE A 187 -0.99 -8.33 -40.51
C ILE A 187 0.06 -7.50 -39.76
N LEU A 188 1.05 -8.14 -39.16
CA LEU A 188 2.16 -7.44 -38.51
C LEU A 188 2.97 -6.59 -39.50
N GLN A 189 3.27 -7.11 -40.69
CA GLN A 189 3.93 -6.35 -41.75
C GLN A 189 3.12 -5.13 -42.19
N TYR A 190 1.80 -5.26 -42.27
CA TYR A 190 0.91 -4.14 -42.56
C TYR A 190 0.98 -3.08 -41.45
N ALA A 191 0.91 -3.49 -40.18
CA ALA A 191 1.01 -2.59 -39.02
C ALA A 191 2.36 -1.85 -38.94
N TRP A 192 3.46 -2.48 -39.35
CA TRP A 192 4.79 -1.86 -39.39
C TRP A 192 4.94 -0.76 -40.44
N ARG A 193 3.99 -0.60 -41.37
CA ARG A 193 3.98 0.55 -42.29
C ARG A 193 3.75 1.86 -41.56
N GLU A 194 3.04 1.83 -40.43
CA GLU A 194 2.71 3.02 -39.65
C GLU A 194 3.56 3.14 -38.38
N TRP A 195 3.81 2.03 -37.67
CA TRP A 195 4.44 2.10 -36.36
C TRP A 195 5.68 1.20 -36.22
N PRO A 196 6.81 1.73 -35.72
CA PRO A 196 8.02 0.94 -35.49
C PRO A 196 7.84 -0.17 -34.44
N HIS A 197 7.10 0.10 -33.37
CA HIS A 197 6.76 -0.88 -32.35
C HIS A 197 5.27 -1.21 -32.47
N VAL A 198 4.94 -2.48 -32.73
CA VAL A 198 3.56 -2.99 -32.75
C VAL A 198 3.34 -3.81 -31.48
N SER A 199 2.62 -3.21 -30.54
CA SER A 199 2.18 -3.88 -29.32
C SER A 199 1.07 -4.89 -29.63
N THR A 200 0.81 -5.79 -28.68
CA THR A 200 -0.34 -6.68 -28.76
C THR A 200 -1.65 -5.89 -28.79
N GLU A 201 -1.75 -4.81 -28.01
CA GLU A 201 -2.91 -3.89 -28.00
C GLU A 201 -3.27 -3.35 -29.39
N ARG A 202 -2.27 -3.04 -30.23
CA ARG A 202 -2.48 -2.52 -31.58
C ARG A 202 -3.26 -3.47 -32.48
N LEU A 203 -3.31 -4.76 -32.16
CA LEU A 203 -4.03 -5.78 -32.93
C LEU A 203 -5.22 -6.36 -32.15
N ILE A 204 -5.09 -6.50 -30.83
CA ILE A 204 -6.09 -7.11 -29.96
C ILE A 204 -6.84 -6.01 -29.19
N SER A 205 -7.52 -5.15 -29.93
CA SER A 205 -8.42 -4.09 -29.43
C SER A 205 -9.49 -3.79 -30.49
N GLY A 206 -10.42 -2.87 -30.21
CA GLY A 206 -11.36 -2.35 -31.21
C GLY A 206 -10.64 -1.78 -32.43
N PRO A 207 -9.78 -0.76 -32.28
CA PRO A 207 -8.95 -0.26 -33.38
C PRO A 207 -8.06 -1.34 -34.02
N GLY A 208 -7.61 -2.32 -33.23
CA GLY A 208 -6.86 -3.45 -33.75
C GLY A 208 -7.66 -4.35 -34.69
N LEU A 209 -8.95 -4.59 -34.41
CA LEU A 209 -9.84 -5.32 -35.32
C LEU A 209 -10.04 -4.57 -36.65
N GLU A 210 -10.12 -3.24 -36.61
CA GLU A 210 -10.19 -2.39 -37.80
C GLU A 210 -8.91 -2.51 -38.64
N LEU A 211 -7.75 -2.50 -37.99
CA LEU A 211 -6.46 -2.71 -38.66
C LEU A 211 -6.36 -4.12 -39.27
N ILE A 212 -6.80 -5.16 -38.55
CA ILE A 212 -6.82 -6.54 -39.05
C ILE A 212 -7.65 -6.63 -40.32
N TYR A 213 -8.85 -6.03 -40.34
CA TYR A 213 -9.72 -6.01 -41.52
C TYR A 213 -9.03 -5.37 -42.74
N LEU A 214 -8.39 -4.21 -42.56
CA LEU A 214 -7.66 -3.53 -43.63
C LEU A 214 -6.43 -4.33 -44.10
N ALA A 215 -5.68 -4.92 -43.18
CA ALA A 215 -4.51 -5.73 -43.49
C ALA A 215 -4.87 -7.00 -44.28
N LEU A 216 -5.99 -7.65 -43.94
CA LEU A 216 -6.51 -8.79 -44.69
C LEU A 216 -7.01 -8.37 -46.08
N ALA A 217 -7.66 -7.20 -46.20
CA ALA A 217 -8.06 -6.66 -47.50
C ALA A 217 -6.87 -6.40 -48.41
N ASP A 218 -5.80 -5.77 -47.88
CA ASP A 218 -4.52 -5.54 -48.57
C ASP A 218 -3.88 -6.86 -49.02
N ARG A 219 -3.84 -7.87 -48.14
CA ARG A 219 -3.34 -9.21 -48.45
C ARG A 219 -4.12 -9.88 -49.58
N HIS A 220 -5.44 -9.72 -49.62
CA HIS A 220 -6.31 -10.26 -50.66
C HIS A 220 -6.37 -9.37 -51.92
N GLN A 221 -5.65 -8.25 -51.95
CA GLN A 221 -5.69 -7.26 -53.03
C GLN A 221 -7.12 -6.75 -53.31
N ARG A 222 -7.95 -6.68 -52.27
CA ARG A 222 -9.33 -6.18 -52.33
C ARG A 222 -9.38 -4.75 -51.81
N GLN A 223 -9.93 -3.85 -52.60
CA GLN A 223 -10.24 -2.51 -52.11
C GLN A 223 -11.51 -2.55 -51.24
N VAL A 224 -11.40 -1.97 -50.05
CA VAL A 224 -12.49 -1.85 -49.08
C VAL A 224 -12.44 -0.47 -48.44
N GLU A 225 -13.59 0.00 -48.00
CA GLU A 225 -13.67 1.20 -47.17
C GLU A 225 -13.32 0.84 -45.71
N PRO A 226 -12.67 1.74 -44.95
CA PRO A 226 -12.46 1.55 -43.53
C PRO A 226 -13.80 1.41 -42.78
N LEU A 227 -13.91 0.38 -41.94
CA LEU A 227 -15.08 0.11 -41.12
C LEU A 227 -14.71 0.18 -39.65
N ALA A 228 -15.64 0.67 -38.82
CA ALA A 228 -15.49 0.61 -37.38
C ALA A 228 -15.64 -0.84 -36.87
N ALA A 229 -15.01 -1.17 -35.74
CA ALA A 229 -15.01 -2.52 -35.16
C ALA A 229 -16.43 -3.10 -34.99
N GLN A 230 -17.40 -2.27 -34.58
CA GLN A 230 -18.79 -2.69 -34.44
C GLN A 230 -19.42 -3.11 -35.78
N GLU A 231 -19.12 -2.39 -36.86
CA GLU A 231 -19.66 -2.70 -38.19
C GLU A 231 -18.98 -3.94 -38.78
N ILE A 232 -17.68 -4.13 -38.53
CA ILE A 232 -16.98 -5.38 -38.89
C ILE A 232 -17.63 -6.58 -38.19
N MET A 233 -17.87 -6.49 -36.87
CA MET A 233 -18.56 -7.55 -36.13
C MET A 233 -19.97 -7.79 -36.66
N ARG A 234 -20.73 -6.73 -36.97
CA ARG A 234 -22.08 -6.83 -37.54
C ARG A 234 -22.06 -7.56 -38.89
N GLN A 235 -21.20 -7.14 -39.81
CA GLN A 235 -21.07 -7.76 -41.15
C GLN A 235 -20.62 -9.22 -41.06
N ALA A 236 -19.70 -9.54 -40.14
CA ALA A 236 -19.24 -10.91 -39.92
C ALA A 236 -20.35 -11.83 -39.39
N LEU A 237 -21.09 -11.37 -38.38
CA LEU A 237 -22.04 -12.21 -37.64
C LEU A 237 -23.41 -12.28 -38.30
N GLN A 238 -23.89 -11.17 -38.88
CA GLN A 238 -25.22 -11.06 -39.49
C GLN A 238 -25.18 -11.28 -40.99
N ASP A 239 -24.34 -10.53 -41.71
CA ASP A 239 -24.31 -10.56 -43.18
C ASP A 239 -23.44 -11.71 -43.73
N LYS A 240 -22.65 -12.33 -42.84
CA LYS A 240 -21.68 -13.38 -43.19
C LYS A 240 -20.69 -12.93 -44.25
N ASP A 241 -20.29 -11.66 -44.25
CA ASP A 241 -19.22 -11.19 -45.13
C ASP A 241 -17.92 -11.95 -44.83
N ALA A 242 -17.30 -12.48 -45.88
CA ALA A 242 -16.17 -13.39 -45.75
C ALA A 242 -14.93 -12.71 -45.15
N LEU A 243 -14.67 -11.44 -45.51
CA LEU A 243 -13.50 -10.71 -45.02
C LEU A 243 -13.70 -10.28 -43.56
N ALA A 244 -14.91 -9.83 -43.22
CA ALA A 244 -15.26 -9.49 -41.84
C ALA A 244 -15.19 -10.73 -40.93
N LEU A 245 -15.67 -11.88 -41.42
CA LEU A 245 -15.58 -13.15 -40.70
C LEU A 245 -14.12 -13.57 -40.48
N GLU A 246 -13.27 -13.45 -41.51
CA GLU A 246 -11.85 -13.73 -41.38
C GLU A 246 -11.16 -12.79 -40.37
N ALA A 247 -11.55 -11.51 -40.34
CA ALA A 247 -11.01 -10.55 -39.39
C ALA A 247 -11.33 -10.92 -37.93
N ILE A 248 -12.60 -11.25 -37.62
CA ILE A 248 -12.96 -11.65 -36.26
C ILE A 248 -12.37 -13.03 -35.88
N GLU A 249 -12.23 -13.95 -36.84
CA GLU A 249 -11.57 -15.24 -36.62
C GLU A 249 -10.09 -15.04 -36.24
N CYS A 250 -9.39 -14.20 -37.00
CA CYS A 250 -7.98 -13.89 -36.77
C CYS A 250 -7.77 -13.17 -35.43
N PHE A 251 -8.65 -12.22 -35.10
CA PHE A 251 -8.68 -11.57 -33.79
C PHE A 251 -8.83 -12.58 -32.64
N CYS A 252 -9.77 -13.53 -32.74
CA CYS A 252 -9.97 -14.56 -31.72
C CYS A 252 -8.76 -15.49 -31.59
N ALA A 253 -8.12 -15.83 -32.71
CA ALA A 253 -6.91 -16.66 -32.75
C ALA A 253 -5.70 -15.98 -32.09
N MET A 254 -5.50 -14.69 -32.37
CA MET A 254 -4.46 -13.87 -31.75
C MET A 254 -4.71 -13.72 -30.24
N LEU A 255 -5.97 -13.48 -29.85
CA LEU A 255 -6.38 -13.39 -28.44
C LEU A 255 -6.12 -14.70 -27.67
N GLY A 256 -6.40 -15.86 -28.29
CA GLY A 256 -6.07 -17.17 -27.73
C GLY A 256 -4.58 -17.35 -27.48
N SER A 257 -3.76 -16.98 -28.46
CA SER A 257 -2.29 -17.07 -28.38
C SER A 257 -1.71 -16.14 -27.31
N PHE A 258 -2.24 -14.92 -27.20
CA PHE A 258 -1.83 -13.98 -26.17
C PHE A 258 -2.25 -14.42 -24.76
N SER A 259 -3.48 -14.93 -24.64
CA SER A 259 -4.00 -15.47 -23.37
C SER A 259 -3.17 -16.66 -22.88
N ALA A 260 -2.70 -17.52 -23.80
CA ALA A 260 -1.78 -18.61 -23.50
C ALA A 260 -0.43 -18.10 -22.98
N ASN A 261 0.12 -17.05 -23.60
CA ASN A 261 1.36 -16.43 -23.15
C ASN A 261 1.22 -15.91 -21.71
N LEU A 262 0.10 -15.24 -21.41
CA LEU A 262 -0.18 -14.75 -20.06
C LEU A 262 -0.30 -15.91 -19.06
N ALA A 263 -1.02 -16.98 -19.42
CA ALA A 263 -1.21 -18.14 -18.57
C ALA A 263 0.11 -18.84 -18.20
N VAL A 264 1.01 -19.02 -19.17
CA VAL A 264 2.35 -19.59 -18.92
C VAL A 264 3.22 -18.64 -18.11
N THR A 265 3.17 -17.33 -18.40
CA THR A 265 3.98 -16.32 -17.71
C THR A 265 3.63 -16.23 -16.22
N LEU A 266 2.34 -16.28 -15.89
CA LEU A 266 1.86 -16.12 -14.52
C LEU A 266 1.73 -17.44 -13.74
N GLY A 267 1.68 -18.58 -14.42
CA GLY A 267 1.27 -19.83 -13.79
C GLY A 267 -0.21 -19.81 -13.38
N ALA A 268 -1.08 -19.30 -14.26
CA ALA A 268 -2.45 -18.90 -13.92
C ALA A 268 -3.45 -20.08 -13.80
N PHE A 269 -3.17 -21.07 -12.95
CA PHE A 269 -4.06 -22.23 -12.75
C PHE A 269 -5.41 -21.88 -12.10
N GLY A 270 -5.57 -20.68 -11.54
CA GLY A 270 -6.86 -20.16 -11.11
C GLY A 270 -7.78 -19.80 -12.29
N GLY A 271 -7.22 -19.70 -13.50
CA GLY A 271 -7.93 -19.43 -14.74
C GLY A 271 -7.47 -18.15 -15.43
N ILE A 272 -7.84 -18.04 -16.71
CA ILE A 272 -7.76 -16.79 -17.48
C ILE A 272 -9.16 -16.25 -17.70
N TYR A 273 -9.37 -15.00 -17.32
CA TYR A 273 -10.63 -14.31 -17.47
C TYR A 273 -10.51 -13.24 -18.56
N ILE A 274 -11.51 -13.20 -19.43
CA ILE A 274 -11.59 -12.32 -20.59
C ILE A 274 -12.73 -11.35 -20.33
N GLY A 275 -12.37 -10.12 -20.01
CA GLY A 275 -13.30 -9.00 -19.93
C GLY A 275 -13.23 -8.13 -21.19
N GLY A 276 -13.43 -6.83 -20.99
CA GLY A 276 -13.39 -5.84 -22.07
C GLY A 276 -14.70 -5.72 -22.84
N GLY A 277 -14.72 -4.77 -23.78
CA GLY A 277 -15.93 -4.40 -24.50
C GLY A 277 -16.18 -5.23 -25.77
N ILE A 278 -15.16 -5.84 -26.36
CA ILE A 278 -15.27 -6.49 -27.68
C ILE A 278 -15.82 -7.91 -27.58
N VAL A 279 -15.17 -8.79 -26.80
CA VAL A 279 -15.53 -10.22 -26.74
C VAL A 279 -16.97 -10.47 -26.26
N PRO A 280 -17.51 -9.77 -25.24
CA PRO A 280 -18.90 -9.96 -24.83
C PRO A 280 -19.93 -9.70 -25.93
N GLN A 281 -19.64 -8.83 -26.91
CA GLN A 281 -20.54 -8.56 -28.05
C GLN A 281 -20.58 -9.71 -29.07
N MET A 282 -19.59 -10.59 -29.05
CA MET A 282 -19.49 -11.75 -29.96
C MET A 282 -19.44 -13.09 -29.22
N VAL A 283 -19.92 -13.14 -27.96
CA VAL A 283 -19.75 -14.28 -27.06
C VAL A 283 -20.21 -15.61 -27.66
N SER A 284 -21.33 -15.62 -28.40
CA SER A 284 -21.85 -16.83 -29.05
C SER A 284 -20.92 -17.39 -30.12
N TYR A 285 -20.30 -16.51 -30.92
CA TYR A 285 -19.29 -16.91 -31.91
C TYR A 285 -17.96 -17.26 -31.24
N PHE A 286 -17.59 -16.53 -30.19
CA PHE A 286 -16.30 -16.68 -29.52
C PHE A 286 -16.06 -18.10 -29.01
N ALA A 287 -17.10 -18.77 -28.51
CA ALA A 287 -17.04 -20.16 -28.06
C ALA A 287 -16.71 -21.16 -29.18
N GLU A 288 -17.11 -20.87 -30.42
CA GLU A 288 -16.85 -21.69 -31.61
C GLU A 288 -15.58 -21.24 -32.37
N SER A 289 -15.02 -20.10 -32.01
CA SER A 289 -13.85 -19.52 -32.65
C SER A 289 -12.56 -20.32 -32.39
N PRO A 290 -11.47 -20.04 -33.13
CA PRO A 290 -10.17 -20.66 -32.87
C PRO A 290 -9.52 -20.27 -31.53
N PHE A 291 -10.15 -19.44 -30.69
CA PHE A 291 -9.57 -18.98 -29.43
C PHE A 291 -9.00 -20.13 -28.59
N ARG A 292 -9.79 -21.18 -28.31
CA ARG A 292 -9.35 -22.25 -27.41
C ARG A 292 -8.26 -23.12 -28.02
N SER A 293 -8.38 -23.48 -29.31
CA SER A 293 -7.36 -24.27 -29.99
C SER A 293 -6.02 -23.53 -30.02
N ARG A 294 -6.06 -22.21 -30.17
CA ARG A 294 -4.88 -21.34 -30.14
C ARG A 294 -4.33 -21.14 -28.74
N PHE A 295 -5.20 -21.08 -27.73
CA PHE A 295 -4.80 -21.07 -26.33
C PHE A 295 -3.99 -22.32 -25.96
N GLU A 296 -4.40 -23.50 -26.41
CA GLU A 296 -3.70 -24.76 -26.11
C GLU A 296 -2.49 -25.03 -27.02
N ALA A 297 -2.30 -24.25 -28.10
CA ALA A 297 -1.24 -24.46 -29.09
C ALA A 297 0.16 -23.97 -28.60
N LYS A 298 0.69 -24.59 -27.54
CA LYS A 298 2.05 -24.34 -27.00
C LYS A 298 2.98 -25.55 -27.02
N GLY A 299 2.84 -26.41 -28.03
CA GLY A 299 3.72 -27.56 -28.25
C GLY A 299 3.77 -28.49 -27.02
N ARG A 300 4.95 -28.71 -26.45
CA ARG A 300 5.09 -29.56 -25.24
C ARG A 300 4.33 -29.03 -24.00
N PHE A 301 3.90 -27.76 -24.00
CA PHE A 301 3.07 -27.17 -22.95
C PHE A 301 1.56 -27.26 -23.24
N SER A 302 1.12 -27.92 -24.32
CA SER A 302 -0.31 -28.06 -24.63
C SER A 302 -1.10 -28.74 -23.50
N THR A 303 -0.57 -29.81 -22.89
CA THR A 303 -1.21 -30.47 -21.74
C THR A 303 -1.24 -29.59 -20.48
N TYR A 304 -0.26 -28.70 -20.33
CA TYR A 304 -0.22 -27.73 -19.22
C TYR A 304 -1.37 -26.72 -19.38
N LEU A 305 -1.55 -26.14 -20.57
CA LEU A 305 -2.62 -25.17 -20.84
C LEU A 305 -4.00 -25.81 -20.92
N GLY A 306 -4.11 -27.06 -21.34
CA GLY A 306 -5.36 -27.82 -21.34
C GLY A 306 -6.02 -27.91 -19.96
N GLN A 307 -5.24 -27.78 -18.87
CA GLN A 307 -5.74 -27.79 -17.49
C GLN A 307 -6.28 -26.43 -17.04
N ILE A 308 -5.82 -25.34 -17.65
CA ILE A 308 -6.18 -23.98 -17.24
C ILE A 308 -7.51 -23.59 -17.89
N PRO A 309 -8.54 -23.30 -17.09
CA PRO A 309 -9.82 -22.86 -17.63
C PRO A 309 -9.73 -21.43 -18.14
N THR A 310 -10.51 -21.13 -19.18
CA THR A 310 -10.68 -19.79 -19.71
C THR A 310 -12.14 -19.37 -19.63
N TYR A 311 -12.41 -18.13 -19.22
CA TYR A 311 -13.75 -17.62 -18.95
C TYR A 311 -13.97 -16.27 -19.66
N VAL A 312 -15.13 -16.08 -20.27
CA VAL A 312 -15.59 -14.75 -20.70
C VAL A 312 -16.49 -14.18 -19.61
N ILE A 313 -16.22 -12.97 -19.15
CA ILE A 313 -17.04 -12.28 -18.16
C ILE A 313 -18.29 -11.75 -18.86
N THR A 314 -19.46 -12.22 -18.43
CA THR A 314 -20.76 -11.88 -19.04
C THR A 314 -21.62 -10.98 -18.16
N THR A 315 -21.26 -10.83 -16.88
CA THR A 315 -21.98 -9.96 -15.96
C THR A 315 -21.84 -8.48 -16.36
N PRO A 316 -22.90 -7.66 -16.26
CA PRO A 316 -22.81 -6.25 -16.55
C PRO A 316 -22.03 -5.49 -15.47
N ASN A 317 -21.22 -4.51 -15.89
CA ASN A 317 -20.46 -3.62 -15.01
C ASN A 317 -19.57 -4.34 -13.96
N PRO A 318 -18.72 -5.30 -14.36
CA PRO A 318 -17.89 -6.07 -13.41
C PRO A 318 -16.96 -5.19 -12.56
N ALA A 319 -16.57 -4.02 -13.08
CA ALA A 319 -15.77 -3.04 -12.36
C ALA A 319 -16.41 -2.60 -11.03
N PHE A 320 -17.75 -2.53 -10.92
CA PHE A 320 -18.44 -2.16 -9.68
C PHE A 320 -18.17 -3.15 -8.55
N TYR A 321 -18.22 -4.44 -8.83
CA TYR A 321 -17.86 -5.48 -7.85
C TYR A 321 -16.40 -5.33 -7.41
N GLY A 322 -15.52 -5.00 -8.36
CA GLY A 322 -14.10 -4.73 -8.10
C GLY A 322 -13.84 -3.57 -7.17
N VAL A 323 -14.37 -2.38 -7.51
CA VAL A 323 -14.20 -1.19 -6.67
C VAL A 323 -14.94 -1.32 -5.34
N SER A 324 -16.06 -2.04 -5.27
CA SER A 324 -16.72 -2.40 -4.01
C SER A 324 -15.83 -3.28 -3.13
N ALA A 325 -15.18 -4.31 -3.71
CA ALA A 325 -14.27 -5.19 -2.98
C ALA A 325 -13.07 -4.41 -2.42
N ILE A 326 -12.44 -3.58 -3.25
CA ILE A 326 -11.31 -2.71 -2.85
C ILE A 326 -11.73 -1.74 -1.75
N LEU A 327 -12.87 -1.07 -1.92
CA LEU A 327 -13.40 -0.15 -0.92
C LEU A 327 -13.74 -0.88 0.38
N SER A 328 -14.35 -2.06 0.30
CA SER A 328 -14.68 -2.88 1.45
C SER A 328 -13.43 -3.35 2.18
N GLU A 329 -12.37 -3.74 1.48
CA GLU A 329 -11.08 -4.11 2.07
C GLU A 329 -10.42 -2.90 2.74
N HIS A 330 -10.37 -1.75 2.06
CA HIS A 330 -9.84 -0.51 2.64
C HIS A 330 -10.63 -0.10 3.89
N LEU A 331 -11.96 -0.18 3.82
CA LEU A 331 -12.83 0.09 4.93
C LEU A 331 -12.73 -0.98 6.01
N ARG A 332 -12.41 -2.25 5.73
CA ARG A 332 -12.18 -3.32 6.71
C ARG A 332 -10.81 -3.23 7.39
N GLY A 333 -9.78 -2.86 6.62
CA GLY A 333 -8.48 -2.45 7.14
C GLY A 333 -8.58 -1.24 8.05
N ARG A 334 -9.57 -0.37 7.80
CA ARG A 334 -10.05 0.65 8.74
C ARG A 334 -11.10 0.15 9.74
N SER A 335 -11.86 -0.93 9.52
CA SER A 335 -12.89 -1.43 10.46
C SER A 335 -12.32 -2.33 11.54
N GLY A 336 -11.01 -2.60 11.49
CA GLY A 336 -10.24 -2.93 12.69
C GLY A 336 -10.16 -1.76 13.67
N ASP A 337 -10.43 -0.53 13.24
CA ASP A 337 -10.42 0.71 14.03
C ASP A 337 -11.25 1.81 13.33
N SER A 338 -12.59 1.83 13.52
CA SER A 338 -13.31 3.09 13.32
C SER A 338 -12.55 4.15 14.10
N SER A 339 -12.05 5.22 13.45
CA SER A 339 -11.34 6.23 14.24
C SER A 339 -12.31 6.68 15.32
N LEU A 340 -11.84 6.74 16.57
CA LEU A 340 -12.73 7.04 17.68
C LEU A 340 -13.41 8.41 17.47
N MET A 341 -12.78 9.29 16.70
CA MET A 341 -13.38 10.54 16.18
C MET A 341 -14.65 10.30 15.36
N ASP A 342 -14.62 9.37 14.41
CA ASP A 342 -15.79 9.02 13.57
C ASP A 342 -16.93 8.47 14.42
N ARG A 343 -16.59 7.62 15.39
CA ARG A 343 -17.59 7.05 16.31
C ARG A 343 -18.21 8.12 17.21
N ILE A 344 -17.43 9.09 17.68
CA ILE A 344 -17.93 10.23 18.48
C ILE A 344 -18.85 11.12 17.63
N GLN A 345 -18.53 11.36 16.35
CA GLN A 345 -19.39 12.12 15.44
C GLN A 345 -20.70 11.39 15.13
N GLN A 346 -20.66 10.07 14.96
CA GLN A 346 -21.84 9.25 14.67
C GLN A 346 -22.84 9.24 15.83
N ILE A 347 -22.38 9.07 17.08
CA ILE A 347 -23.29 8.94 18.23
C ILE A 347 -23.78 10.29 18.79
N GLN A 348 -23.33 11.44 18.24
CA GLN A 348 -23.67 12.76 18.79
C GLN A 348 -25.18 13.00 18.94
N THR A 349 -25.98 12.46 18.03
CA THR A 349 -27.44 12.57 18.05
C THR A 349 -28.08 11.75 19.17
N GLU A 350 -27.43 10.65 19.56
CA GLU A 350 -27.87 9.72 20.62
C GLU A 350 -27.42 10.15 22.03
N LEU A 351 -26.39 11.00 22.11
CA LEU A 351 -25.89 11.53 23.38
C LEU A 351 -26.86 12.52 24.05
N THR A 352 -26.88 12.54 25.38
CA THR A 352 -27.62 13.56 26.15
C THR A 352 -27.04 14.97 25.92
N PRO A 353 -27.80 16.06 26.18
CA PRO A 353 -27.29 17.42 25.98
C PRO A 353 -25.97 17.71 26.71
N ALA A 354 -25.77 17.12 27.88
CA ALA A 354 -24.54 17.27 28.65
C ALA A 354 -23.38 16.45 28.05
N GLU A 355 -23.62 15.23 27.58
CA GLU A 355 -22.59 14.41 26.91
C GLU A 355 -22.22 14.97 25.53
N ARG A 356 -23.15 15.60 24.81
CA ARG A 356 -22.85 16.30 23.55
C ARG A 356 -21.85 17.43 23.72
N ARG A 357 -21.88 18.14 24.86
CA ARG A 357 -20.87 19.17 25.16
C ARG A 357 -19.48 18.56 25.35
N VAL A 358 -19.40 17.39 25.98
CA VAL A 358 -18.15 16.63 26.09
C VAL A 358 -17.69 16.15 24.71
N ALA A 359 -18.58 15.58 23.90
CA ALA A 359 -18.29 15.16 22.52
C ALA A 359 -17.80 16.32 21.66
N LYS A 360 -18.43 17.49 21.76
CA LYS A 360 -18.02 18.72 21.06
C LYS A 360 -16.60 19.15 21.47
N LEU A 361 -16.31 19.19 22.77
CA LEU A 361 -14.97 19.51 23.27
C LEU A 361 -13.91 18.54 22.76
N VAL A 362 -14.23 17.23 22.71
CA VAL A 362 -13.33 16.17 22.21
C VAL A 362 -13.04 16.33 20.72
N LEU A 363 -14.03 16.70 19.92
CA LEU A 363 -13.86 16.90 18.48
C LEU A 363 -13.14 18.20 18.14
N GLU A 364 -13.42 19.27 18.88
CA GLU A 364 -12.81 20.59 18.65
C GLU A 364 -11.39 20.66 19.20
N ASN A 365 -11.11 20.01 20.34
CA ASN A 365 -9.84 20.11 21.07
C ASN A 365 -9.30 18.74 21.52
N PRO A 366 -9.05 17.79 20.60
CA PRO A 366 -8.71 16.40 20.93
C PRO A 366 -7.43 16.25 21.77
N ARG A 367 -6.38 17.01 21.44
CA ARG A 367 -5.09 16.99 22.17
C ARG A 367 -5.21 17.52 23.60
N THR A 368 -6.04 18.53 23.80
CA THR A 368 -6.32 19.10 25.13
C THR A 368 -7.00 18.07 26.01
N VAL A 369 -8.03 17.39 25.51
CA VAL A 369 -8.73 16.35 26.28
C VAL A 369 -7.81 15.18 26.66
N LEU A 370 -6.86 14.80 25.79
CA LEU A 370 -5.88 13.75 26.11
C LEU A 370 -4.98 14.13 27.29
N ASN A 371 -4.58 15.39 27.41
CA ASN A 371 -3.59 15.83 28.38
C ASN A 371 -4.21 16.31 29.72
N GLU A 372 -5.48 16.69 29.74
CA GLU A 372 -6.10 17.32 30.91
C GLU A 372 -6.72 16.34 31.93
N ALA A 373 -6.73 16.70 33.22
CA ALA A 373 -7.41 15.89 34.24
C ALA A 373 -8.94 15.91 34.06
N ILE A 374 -9.65 14.91 34.61
CA ILE A 374 -11.13 14.82 34.49
C ILE A 374 -11.86 16.08 34.98
N ALA A 375 -11.35 16.68 36.06
CA ALA A 375 -11.90 17.92 36.63
C ALA A 375 -11.85 19.08 35.62
N GLU A 376 -10.76 19.15 34.86
CA GLU A 376 -10.55 20.23 33.89
C GLU A 376 -11.32 19.99 32.59
N ILE A 377 -11.41 18.73 32.13
CA ILE A 377 -12.30 18.36 31.01
C ILE A 377 -13.76 18.70 31.33
N ALA A 378 -14.20 18.40 32.56
CA ALA A 378 -15.55 18.71 33.02
C ALA A 378 -15.81 20.23 33.05
N ARG A 379 -14.83 21.01 33.52
CA ARG A 379 -14.88 22.49 33.52
C ARG A 379 -14.96 23.06 32.09
N LEU A 380 -14.10 22.59 31.18
CA LEU A 380 -14.04 23.04 29.79
C LEU A 380 -15.31 22.70 29.00
N ALA A 381 -15.95 21.57 29.30
CA ALA A 381 -17.21 21.16 28.67
C ALA A 381 -18.47 21.70 29.37
N ASP A 382 -18.32 22.46 30.46
CA ASP A 382 -19.42 22.96 31.31
C ASP A 382 -20.35 21.82 31.78
N VAL A 383 -19.77 20.80 32.40
CA VAL A 383 -20.46 19.62 32.93
C VAL A 383 -19.87 19.13 34.25
N SER A 384 -20.54 18.16 34.88
CA SER A 384 -20.01 17.46 36.07
C SER A 384 -19.00 16.37 35.67
N GLN A 385 -18.04 16.04 36.56
CA GLN A 385 -17.10 14.92 36.32
C GLN A 385 -17.79 13.57 36.03
N PRO A 386 -18.91 13.19 36.71
CA PRO A 386 -19.68 12.00 36.35
C PRO A 386 -20.21 11.99 34.92
N THR A 387 -20.49 13.17 34.34
CA THR A 387 -20.93 13.29 32.92
C THR A 387 -19.82 12.90 31.96
N VAL A 388 -18.57 13.27 32.25
CA VAL A 388 -17.40 12.88 31.43
C VAL A 388 -17.21 11.36 31.45
N ILE A 389 -17.37 10.72 32.61
CA ILE A 389 -17.35 9.25 32.72
C ILE A 389 -18.51 8.61 31.96
N ARG A 390 -19.71 9.19 32.05
CA ARG A 390 -20.89 8.69 31.34
C ARG A 390 -20.71 8.74 29.83
N PHE A 391 -20.22 9.86 29.30
CA PHE A 391 -19.83 9.99 27.89
C PHE A 391 -18.86 8.89 27.45
N CYS A 392 -17.79 8.63 28.23
CA CYS A 392 -16.84 7.55 27.93
C CYS A 392 -17.53 6.17 27.89
N ARG A 393 -18.47 5.92 28.81
CA ARG A 393 -19.24 4.66 28.86
C ARG A 393 -20.24 4.53 27.71
N SER A 394 -20.86 5.63 27.29
CA SER A 394 -21.76 5.69 26.13
C SER A 394 -21.03 5.34 24.82
N LEU A 395 -19.71 5.51 24.79
CA LEU A 395 -18.83 5.04 23.71
C LEU A 395 -18.26 3.63 23.95
N GLY A 396 -18.70 2.90 24.97
CA GLY A 396 -18.25 1.54 25.27
C GLY A 396 -16.90 1.43 25.99
N PHE A 397 -16.40 2.51 26.61
CA PHE A 397 -15.19 2.47 27.43
C PHE A 397 -15.52 2.27 28.91
N THR A 398 -14.58 1.66 29.63
CA THR A 398 -14.72 1.41 31.08
C THR A 398 -14.63 2.71 31.91
N GLY A 399 -13.94 3.73 31.39
CA GLY A 399 -13.80 5.06 31.99
C GLY A 399 -12.87 5.98 31.18
N LEU A 400 -12.51 7.14 31.74
CA LEU A 400 -11.73 8.17 31.05
C LEU A 400 -10.31 7.72 30.66
N ALA A 401 -9.63 6.92 31.50
CA ALA A 401 -8.28 6.45 31.20
C ALA A 401 -8.25 5.50 29.98
N ASP A 402 -9.19 4.57 29.93
CA ASP A 402 -9.40 3.63 28.80
C ASP A 402 -9.79 4.38 27.51
N PHE A 403 -10.67 5.38 27.64
CA PHE A 403 -11.01 6.30 26.54
C PHE A 403 -9.78 7.03 26.01
N LYS A 404 -8.98 7.70 26.86
CA LYS A 404 -7.80 8.47 26.43
C LYS A 404 -6.75 7.63 25.73
N LEU A 405 -6.47 6.43 26.26
CA LEU A 405 -5.53 5.49 25.65
C LEU A 405 -5.94 5.13 24.22
N LYS A 406 -7.20 4.73 24.03
CA LYS A 406 -7.74 4.33 22.72
C LYS A 406 -8.02 5.53 21.80
N PHE A 407 -8.22 6.72 22.35
CA PHE A 407 -8.38 7.95 21.59
C PHE A 407 -7.05 8.44 21.02
N ALA A 408 -5.97 8.35 21.80
CA ALA A 408 -4.63 8.77 21.37
C ALA A 408 -4.12 7.96 20.16
N SER A 409 -4.44 6.66 20.08
CA SER A 409 -4.12 5.82 18.93
C SER A 409 -4.91 6.17 17.67
N SER A 410 -6.12 6.73 17.82
CA SER A 410 -6.98 7.08 16.68
C SER A 410 -6.62 8.40 15.98
N LEU A 411 -5.88 9.30 16.64
CA LEU A 411 -5.55 10.65 16.15
C LEU A 411 -4.30 10.72 15.26
N THR A 412 -3.50 9.66 15.19
CA THR A 412 -2.17 9.67 14.57
C THR A 412 -2.17 9.26 13.09
N GLY A 413 -3.27 8.72 12.55
CA GLY A 413 -3.48 8.53 11.09
C GLY A 413 -2.51 7.58 10.36
N THR A 414 -1.48 7.08 11.04
CA THR A 414 -0.57 6.06 10.58
C THR A 414 -1.21 4.70 10.79
N ILE A 415 -1.28 3.88 9.74
CA ILE A 415 -1.57 2.44 9.84
C ILE A 415 -0.64 1.87 10.91
N PRO A 416 -1.14 1.40 12.06
CA PRO A 416 -0.28 0.68 12.97
C PRO A 416 -0.03 -0.66 12.28
N VAL A 417 1.21 -0.87 11.81
CA VAL A 417 1.74 -2.23 11.82
C VAL A 417 1.55 -2.68 13.27
N ARG A 418 0.69 -3.69 13.47
CA ARG A 418 0.04 -3.96 14.76
C ARG A 418 1.08 -4.15 15.86
N HIS A 419 1.03 -3.34 16.92
CA HIS A 419 1.62 -3.75 18.19
C HIS A 419 0.71 -4.82 18.79
N SER A 420 0.99 -6.07 18.46
CA SER A 420 0.21 -7.23 18.87
C SER A 420 0.83 -7.88 20.09
N GLN A 421 0.04 -8.06 21.14
CA GLN A 421 0.51 -8.80 22.32
C GLN A 421 0.75 -10.26 21.93
N VAL A 422 1.98 -10.71 22.17
CA VAL A 422 2.35 -12.13 22.10
C VAL A 422 1.65 -12.86 23.24
N ARG A 423 0.80 -13.83 22.91
CA ARG A 423 0.07 -14.65 23.89
C ARG A 423 0.73 -16.01 24.00
N ARG A 424 0.67 -16.61 25.19
CA ARG A 424 1.13 -17.99 25.41
C ARG A 424 0.38 -19.04 24.57
N SER A 425 -0.78 -18.68 24.02
CA SER A 425 -1.61 -19.52 23.16
C SER A 425 -1.35 -19.34 21.67
N ASP A 426 -0.42 -18.47 21.27
CA ASP A 426 -0.11 -18.23 19.86
C ASP A 426 0.63 -19.44 19.27
N SER A 427 0.33 -19.77 18.00
CA SER A 427 1.13 -20.73 17.26
C SER A 427 2.55 -20.20 17.04
N THR A 428 3.53 -21.07 16.78
CA THR A 428 4.92 -20.63 16.49
C THR A 428 4.97 -19.67 15.29
N HIS A 429 4.09 -19.87 14.30
CA HIS A 429 3.96 -18.99 13.14
C HIS A 429 3.44 -17.61 13.56
N ASP A 430 2.35 -17.56 14.33
CA ASP A 430 1.76 -16.29 14.79
C ASP A 430 2.69 -15.55 15.74
N LEU A 431 3.38 -16.27 16.63
CA LEU A 431 4.43 -15.72 17.49
C LEU A 431 5.52 -15.04 16.66
N SER A 432 6.02 -15.71 15.62
CA SER A 432 7.09 -15.20 14.77
C SER A 432 6.66 -13.96 13.99
N ALA A 433 5.48 -14.01 13.37
CA ALA A 433 4.90 -12.87 12.65
C ALA A 433 4.70 -11.66 13.58
N LYS A 434 4.10 -11.86 14.75
CA LYS A 434 3.86 -10.78 15.73
C LYS A 434 5.14 -10.12 16.22
N VAL A 435 6.20 -10.90 16.48
CA VAL A 435 7.49 -10.34 16.92
C VAL A 435 8.14 -9.51 15.81
N ILE A 436 8.10 -10.00 14.56
CA ILE A 436 8.62 -9.27 13.39
C ILE A 436 7.83 -7.98 13.18
N ASP A 437 6.51 -8.08 13.12
CA ASP A 437 5.62 -6.94 12.87
C ASP A 437 5.80 -5.86 13.93
N ASN A 438 5.78 -6.23 15.23
CA ASN A 438 6.03 -5.29 16.33
C ASN A 438 7.38 -4.57 16.19
N THR A 439 8.42 -5.30 15.77
CA THR A 439 9.76 -4.73 15.57
C THR A 439 9.77 -3.77 14.38
N VAL A 440 9.14 -4.14 13.26
CA VAL A 440 9.01 -3.28 12.07
C VAL A 440 8.25 -2.00 12.42
N SER A 441 7.14 -2.09 13.16
CA SER A 441 6.38 -0.92 13.63
C SER A 441 7.25 0.02 14.44
N ALA A 442 8.02 -0.52 15.38
CA ALA A 442 8.87 0.27 16.24
C ALA A 442 9.98 0.96 15.44
N ILE A 443 10.57 0.29 14.45
CA ILE A 443 11.59 0.87 13.57
C ILE A 443 11.01 1.99 12.71
N LEU A 444 9.82 1.79 12.11
CA LEU A 444 9.17 2.80 11.28
C LEU A 444 8.78 4.04 12.12
N ASN A 445 8.17 3.83 13.28
CA ASN A 445 7.84 4.91 14.21
C ASN A 445 9.11 5.64 14.68
N PHE A 446 10.19 4.91 14.93
CA PHE A 446 11.46 5.48 15.34
C PHE A 446 12.06 6.36 14.24
N ARG A 447 12.06 5.90 12.97
CA ARG A 447 12.51 6.67 11.81
C ARG A 447 11.80 8.02 11.72
N ASP A 448 10.48 8.02 11.90
CA ASP A 448 9.65 9.22 11.77
C ASP A 448 9.83 10.20 12.94
N GLN A 449 10.41 9.74 14.06
CA GLN A 449 10.72 10.53 15.25
C GLN A 449 12.19 10.96 15.35
N LEU A 450 13.03 10.61 14.37
CA LEU A 450 14.45 10.95 14.41
C LEU A 450 14.65 12.46 14.32
N GLU A 451 15.35 13.01 15.31
CA GLU A 451 15.76 14.41 15.29
C GLU A 451 17.09 14.57 14.56
N VAL A 452 17.00 14.90 13.27
CA VAL A 452 18.16 15.00 12.36
C VAL A 452 19.25 15.92 12.92
N HIS A 453 18.88 17.08 13.48
CA HIS A 453 19.84 18.02 14.06
C HIS A 453 20.62 17.45 15.26
N ALA A 454 19.99 16.60 16.08
CA ALA A 454 20.68 15.96 17.19
C ALA A 454 21.70 14.91 16.68
N ILE A 455 21.34 14.17 15.64
CA ILE A 455 22.23 13.21 14.96
C ILE A 455 23.45 13.93 14.36
N ASP A 456 23.24 15.02 13.62
CA ASP A 456 24.32 15.81 13.03
C ASP A 456 25.28 16.35 14.10
N ARG A 457 24.73 16.87 15.21
CA ARG A 457 25.53 17.34 16.35
C ARG A 457 26.34 16.20 16.98
N ALA A 458 25.71 15.05 17.20
CA ALA A 458 26.39 13.87 17.75
C ALA A 458 27.56 13.44 16.84
N ILE A 459 27.33 13.33 15.52
CA ILE A 459 28.37 12.99 14.54
C ILE A 459 29.51 14.02 14.57
N SER A 460 29.19 15.31 14.64
CA SER A 460 30.21 16.37 14.71
C SER A 460 31.07 16.28 15.98
N LEU A 461 30.48 15.93 17.13
CA LEU A 461 31.23 15.72 18.38
C LEU A 461 32.16 14.51 18.24
N LEU A 462 31.61 13.38 17.79
CA LEU A 462 32.35 12.14 17.62
C LEU A 462 33.52 12.26 16.64
N ARG A 463 33.36 13.06 15.58
CA ARG A 463 34.40 13.30 14.57
C ARG A 463 35.63 14.03 15.13
N LYS A 464 35.44 14.87 16.15
CA LYS A 464 36.51 15.65 16.80
C LYS A 464 37.00 15.00 18.09
N ALA A 465 36.46 13.84 18.44
CA ALA A 465 36.75 13.18 19.70
C ALA A 465 38.19 12.69 19.76
N ASN A 466 38.90 13.01 20.84
CA ASN A 466 40.21 12.44 21.14
C ASN A 466 40.08 10.98 21.61
N LYS A 467 38.99 10.67 22.30
CA LYS A 467 38.62 9.37 22.83
C LYS A 467 37.10 9.24 22.86
N ILE A 468 36.59 8.02 22.66
CA ILE A 468 35.17 7.68 22.83
C ILE A 468 35.03 6.63 23.92
N GLU A 469 34.16 6.87 24.89
CA GLU A 469 33.81 5.88 25.91
C GLU A 469 32.34 5.54 25.86
N PHE A 470 32.00 4.26 26.01
CA PHE A 470 30.62 3.80 26.11
C PHE A 470 30.31 3.37 27.54
N TYR A 471 29.26 3.93 28.13
CA TYR A 471 28.75 3.55 29.45
C TYR A 471 27.35 2.94 29.32
N ALA A 472 27.22 1.67 29.73
CA ALA A 472 25.93 0.99 29.73
C ALA A 472 25.88 -0.16 30.74
N VAL A 473 24.72 -0.37 31.35
CA VAL A 473 24.49 -1.46 32.32
C VAL A 473 23.49 -2.48 31.75
N GLY A 474 23.63 -3.74 32.15
CA GLY A 474 22.67 -4.79 31.80
C GLY A 474 22.55 -5.01 30.29
N ASN A 475 21.32 -5.10 29.78
CA ASN A 475 21.05 -5.40 28.36
C ASN A 475 21.60 -4.36 27.38
N SER A 476 21.69 -3.09 27.80
CA SER A 476 22.25 -2.02 26.96
C SER A 476 23.76 -2.16 26.75
N ARG A 477 24.45 -3.00 27.53
CA ARG A 477 25.88 -3.28 27.34
C ARG A 477 26.19 -3.95 26.00
N ALA A 478 25.25 -4.72 25.44
CA ALA A 478 25.39 -5.29 24.09
C ALA A 478 25.51 -4.20 23.02
N VAL A 479 24.74 -3.12 23.16
CA VAL A 479 24.80 -1.94 22.28
C VAL A 479 26.14 -1.22 22.44
N ALA A 480 26.57 -1.01 23.69
CA ALA A 480 27.85 -0.37 23.99
C ALA A 480 29.06 -1.14 23.43
N LEU A 481 29.02 -2.47 23.47
CA LEU A 481 30.06 -3.33 22.91
C LEU A 481 30.08 -3.29 21.38
N ASP A 482 28.91 -3.30 20.74
CA ASP A 482 28.79 -3.13 19.28
C ASP A 482 29.33 -1.76 18.84
N GLY A 483 28.96 -0.69 19.58
CA GLY A 483 29.50 0.64 19.41
C GLY A 483 31.02 0.69 19.55
N GLN A 484 31.59 0.07 20.60
CA GLN A 484 33.04 0.00 20.75
C GLN A 484 33.72 -0.65 19.53
N HIS A 485 33.21 -1.80 19.08
CA HIS A 485 33.77 -2.50 17.92
C HIS A 485 33.70 -1.67 16.63
N LYS A 486 32.59 -0.97 16.38
CA LYS A 486 32.40 -0.16 15.18
C LYS A 486 33.27 1.09 15.20
N PHE A 487 33.29 1.80 16.32
CA PHE A 487 33.93 3.12 16.39
C PHE A 487 35.46 3.02 16.45
N PHE A 488 36.00 1.92 17.00
CA PHE A 488 37.42 1.62 16.95
C PHE A 488 37.97 1.56 15.51
N ARG A 489 37.14 1.17 14.51
CA ARG A 489 37.53 1.11 13.09
C ARG A 489 37.81 2.49 12.49
N PHE A 490 37.32 3.56 13.09
CA PHE A 490 37.59 4.93 12.67
C PHE A 490 38.89 5.50 13.27
N ARG A 491 39.71 4.65 13.93
CA ARG A 491 40.98 5.03 14.60
C ARG A 491 40.82 6.03 15.74
N ILE A 492 39.63 6.09 16.32
CA ILE A 492 39.38 6.84 17.55
C ILE A 492 39.54 5.86 18.71
N PRO A 493 40.43 6.12 19.69
CA PRO A 493 40.54 5.31 20.90
C PRO A 493 39.16 5.12 21.54
N THR A 494 38.68 3.88 21.55
CA THR A 494 37.31 3.57 21.97
C THR A 494 37.29 2.49 23.05
N ALA A 495 36.62 2.77 24.17
CA ALA A 495 36.45 1.84 25.29
C ALA A 495 34.97 1.64 25.65
N SER A 496 34.63 0.48 26.21
CA SER A 496 33.30 0.21 26.79
C SER A 496 33.46 -0.23 28.22
N TYR A 497 32.71 0.41 29.11
CA TYR A 497 32.61 0.05 30.51
C TYR A 497 31.21 -0.48 30.78
N GLY A 498 31.10 -1.44 31.70
CA GLY A 498 29.84 -2.09 32.02
C GLY A 498 29.62 -2.32 33.51
N ASP A 499 30.45 -1.70 34.33
CA ASP A 499 30.47 -1.84 35.78
C ASP A 499 30.34 -0.44 36.41
N ALA A 500 29.43 -0.31 37.37
CA ALA A 500 29.11 0.95 38.02
C ALA A 500 30.31 1.63 38.68
N HIS A 501 31.19 0.85 39.30
CA HIS A 501 32.38 1.37 39.95
C HIS A 501 33.37 1.91 38.92
N LEU A 502 33.52 1.22 37.79
CA LEU A 502 34.41 1.64 36.71
C LEU A 502 33.95 2.90 36.01
N PHE A 503 32.64 3.17 35.89
CA PHE A 503 32.16 4.38 35.22
C PHE A 503 32.68 5.66 35.87
N SER A 504 32.64 5.72 37.20
CA SER A 504 33.05 6.94 37.92
C SER A 504 34.56 7.16 37.81
N MET A 505 35.34 6.10 38.00
CA MET A 505 36.80 6.16 37.84
C MET A 505 37.21 6.52 36.40
N ALA A 506 36.53 5.96 35.40
CA ALA A 506 36.81 6.29 34.00
C ALA A 506 36.41 7.73 33.67
N ALA A 507 35.26 8.19 34.17
CA ALA A 507 34.76 9.54 33.94
C ALA A 507 35.69 10.63 34.51
N GLU A 508 36.29 10.39 35.67
CA GLU A 508 37.27 11.31 36.29
C GLU A 508 38.58 11.45 35.49
N LEU A 509 38.88 10.50 34.59
CA LEU A 509 40.09 10.49 33.77
C LEU A 509 39.88 11.10 32.38
N LEU A 510 38.66 11.54 32.07
CA LEU A 510 38.34 12.19 30.81
C LEU A 510 38.93 13.61 30.75
N ASN A 511 39.09 14.11 29.53
CA ASN A 511 39.61 15.45 29.27
C ASN A 511 38.70 16.21 28.27
N PRO A 512 38.86 17.54 28.17
CA PRO A 512 38.21 18.30 27.11
C PRO A 512 38.51 17.73 25.71
N GLY A 513 37.44 17.50 24.94
CA GLY A 513 37.51 16.87 23.62
C GLY A 513 37.35 15.35 23.62
N ASP A 514 37.21 14.71 24.77
CA ASP A 514 36.71 13.33 24.86
C ASP A 514 35.18 13.30 24.77
N VAL A 515 34.61 12.18 24.30
CA VAL A 515 33.16 12.00 24.16
C VAL A 515 32.71 10.72 24.86
N VAL A 516 31.66 10.82 25.67
CA VAL A 516 31.01 9.67 26.31
C VAL A 516 29.66 9.40 25.68
N ILE A 517 29.41 8.17 25.24
CA ILE A 517 28.11 7.69 24.82
C ILE A 517 27.49 6.86 25.94
N VAL A 518 26.41 7.36 26.54
CA VAL A 518 25.69 6.68 27.62
C VAL A 518 24.42 6.04 27.07
N VAL A 519 24.30 4.71 27.16
CA VAL A 519 23.13 3.97 26.65
C VAL A 519 22.28 3.47 27.82
N SER A 520 21.02 3.92 27.88
CA SER A 520 20.10 3.54 28.96
C SER A 520 18.65 3.46 28.50
N ASN A 521 18.01 2.32 28.75
CA ASN A 521 16.58 2.13 28.43
C ASN A 521 15.66 3.03 29.28
N SER A 522 15.99 3.27 30.55
CA SER A 522 15.17 4.10 31.44
C SER A 522 15.68 5.54 31.55
N GLY A 523 16.99 5.75 31.36
CA GLY A 523 17.67 7.03 31.62
C GLY A 523 17.61 7.48 33.08
N LYS A 524 17.33 6.57 34.02
CA LYS A 524 17.10 6.86 35.45
C LYS A 524 18.10 6.19 36.39
N LEU A 525 19.02 5.37 35.89
CA LEU A 525 19.96 4.62 36.73
C LEU A 525 20.92 5.58 37.44
N PRO A 526 20.95 5.62 38.79
CA PRO A 526 21.77 6.57 39.53
C PRO A 526 23.25 6.52 39.15
N GLU A 527 23.76 5.33 38.91
CA GLU A 527 25.17 5.06 38.61
C GLU A 527 25.60 5.69 37.29
N LEU A 528 24.72 5.64 36.26
CA LEU A 528 24.95 6.30 34.98
C LEU A 528 24.79 7.82 35.08
N LEU A 529 23.89 8.31 35.94
CA LEU A 529 23.72 9.76 36.15
C LEU A 529 24.97 10.37 36.83
N HIS A 530 25.48 9.74 37.89
CA HIS A 530 26.71 10.20 38.56
C HIS A 530 27.91 10.18 37.61
N ALA A 531 28.07 9.11 36.81
CA ALA A 531 29.15 9.04 35.83
C ALA A 531 29.01 10.10 34.72
N THR A 532 27.77 10.42 34.32
CA THR A 532 27.49 11.49 33.35
C THR A 532 27.88 12.86 33.91
N GLU A 533 27.53 13.14 35.16
CA GLU A 533 27.91 14.39 35.84
C GLU A 533 29.43 14.50 35.99
N ALA A 534 30.12 13.42 36.36
CA ALA A 534 31.57 13.38 36.45
C ALA A 534 32.25 13.62 35.08
N ALA A 535 31.73 13.02 34.00
CA ALA A 535 32.27 13.23 32.65
C ALA A 535 32.12 14.68 32.19
N LEU A 536 30.95 15.29 32.44
CA LEU A 536 30.72 16.71 32.14
C LEU A 536 31.62 17.62 32.98
N ALA A 537 31.83 17.30 34.27
CA ALA A 537 32.72 18.05 35.15
C ALA A 537 34.19 17.97 34.71
N ALA A 538 34.61 16.85 34.11
CA ALA A 538 35.93 16.68 33.50
C ALA A 538 36.08 17.40 32.13
N GLY A 539 34.99 17.98 31.60
CA GLY A 539 34.96 18.74 30.35
C GLY A 539 34.73 17.89 29.10
N ALA A 540 34.35 16.62 29.25
CA ALA A 540 33.97 15.76 28.12
C ALA A 540 32.54 16.06 27.66
N ASP A 541 32.28 15.82 26.38
CA ASP A 541 30.94 15.89 25.82
C ASP A 541 30.18 14.59 26.03
N VAL A 542 28.89 14.67 26.34
CA VAL A 542 28.06 13.48 26.59
C VAL A 542 26.95 13.36 25.55
N ILE A 543 26.88 12.19 24.90
CA ILE A 543 25.78 11.78 24.03
C ILE A 543 24.95 10.72 24.77
N ALA A 544 23.70 11.03 25.09
CA ALA A 544 22.77 10.08 25.70
C ALA A 544 21.94 9.38 24.63
N ILE A 545 21.89 8.04 24.67
CA ILE A 545 20.90 7.22 23.97
C ILE A 545 19.89 6.73 25.02
N ALA A 546 18.82 7.49 25.19
CA ALA A 546 17.84 7.32 26.29
C ALA A 546 16.48 7.95 25.96
N PRO A 547 15.42 7.71 26.76
CA PRO A 547 14.14 8.40 26.57
C PRO A 547 14.27 9.92 26.74
N HIS A 548 13.59 10.69 25.89
CA HIS A 548 13.71 12.15 25.77
C HIS A 548 13.45 12.91 27.09
N GLN A 549 12.54 12.42 27.93
CA GLN A 549 12.17 13.07 29.20
C GLN A 549 12.92 12.52 30.43
N SER A 550 13.92 11.65 30.20
CA SER A 550 14.67 11.03 31.29
C SER A 550 15.65 12.02 31.96
N PRO A 551 16.02 11.79 33.23
CA PRO A 551 17.10 12.53 33.88
C PRO A 551 18.40 12.55 33.07
N LEU A 552 18.79 11.41 32.48
CA LEU A 552 19.99 11.30 31.65
C LEU A 552 19.94 12.20 30.41
N ALA A 553 18.79 12.22 29.72
CA ALA A 553 18.59 13.08 28.55
C ALA A 553 18.75 14.58 28.86
N ARG A 554 18.37 15.00 30.08
CA ARG A 554 18.52 16.39 30.52
C ARG A 554 19.94 16.80 30.87
N LEU A 555 20.78 15.84 31.28
CA LEU A 555 22.18 16.10 31.64
C LEU A 555 23.09 16.17 30.40
N ALA A 556 22.80 15.39 29.37
CA ALA A 556 23.70 15.20 28.23
C ALA A 556 23.85 16.43 27.31
N SER A 557 25.03 16.58 26.69
CA SER A 557 25.30 17.58 25.64
C SER A 557 24.37 17.41 24.42
N VAL A 558 24.09 16.16 24.07
CA VAL A 558 23.16 15.74 23.00
C VAL A 558 22.37 14.52 23.47
N CYS A 559 21.05 14.52 23.25
CA CYS A 559 20.21 13.36 23.47
C CYS A 559 19.71 12.80 22.14
N LEU A 560 19.99 11.51 21.89
CA LEU A 560 19.40 10.72 20.81
C LEU A 560 18.26 9.90 21.42
N ALA A 561 17.04 10.43 21.26
CA ALA A 561 15.88 9.92 21.98
C ALA A 561 15.44 8.53 21.50
N VAL A 562 15.35 7.55 22.40
CA VAL A 562 14.69 6.25 22.16
C VAL A 562 13.49 6.13 23.10
N ASN A 563 12.32 6.53 22.60
CA ASN A 563 11.07 6.55 23.36
C ASN A 563 10.27 5.27 23.09
N HIS A 564 10.68 4.16 23.71
CA HIS A 564 9.94 2.91 23.62
C HIS A 564 9.61 2.38 25.02
N THR A 565 8.31 2.20 25.30
CA THR A 565 7.81 1.60 26.54
C THR A 565 7.70 0.09 26.38
N GLU A 566 8.55 -0.65 27.08
CA GLU A 566 8.50 -2.11 27.11
C GLU A 566 7.53 -2.60 28.21
N ASP A 567 6.77 -3.65 27.92
CA ASP A 567 5.88 -4.29 28.90
C ASP A 567 6.71 -5.16 29.86
N ASN A 568 6.83 -4.70 31.11
CA ASN A 568 7.62 -5.37 32.16
C ASN A 568 7.15 -6.81 32.43
N ALA A 569 5.96 -7.21 31.99
CA ALA A 569 5.41 -8.55 32.20
C ALA A 569 6.10 -9.65 31.36
N THR A 570 6.84 -9.30 30.29
CA THR A 570 7.41 -10.28 29.34
C THR A 570 8.94 -10.36 29.29
N PHE A 571 9.67 -9.62 30.15
CA PHE A 571 11.11 -9.75 30.41
C PHE A 571 12.08 -9.79 29.20
N LEU A 572 11.65 -9.37 28.00
CA LEU A 572 12.50 -9.36 26.81
C LEU A 572 12.60 -7.94 26.25
N SER A 573 13.68 -7.24 26.61
CA SER A 573 14.02 -5.91 26.10
C SER A 573 14.58 -5.98 24.67
N MET A 574 13.78 -6.49 23.74
CA MET A 574 14.22 -6.76 22.37
C MET A 574 14.16 -5.51 21.49
N ILE A 575 13.09 -4.72 21.60
CA ILE A 575 12.83 -3.62 20.67
C ILE A 575 13.70 -2.41 21.00
N SER A 576 13.75 -1.96 22.26
CA SER A 576 14.60 -0.81 22.63
C SER A 576 16.05 -1.04 22.26
N ARG A 577 16.56 -2.28 22.43
CA ARG A 577 17.92 -2.65 22.03
C ARG A 577 18.14 -2.57 20.53
N ILE A 578 17.19 -3.02 19.71
CA ILE A 578 17.28 -2.93 18.24
C ILE A 578 17.33 -1.46 17.81
N LEU A 579 16.48 -0.61 18.37
CA LEU A 579 16.48 0.82 18.06
C LEU A 579 17.80 1.50 18.48
N GLN A 580 18.34 1.12 19.63
CA GLN A 580 19.64 1.60 20.10
C GLN A 580 20.78 1.14 19.17
N LEU A 581 20.78 -0.10 18.68
CA LEU A 581 21.75 -0.60 17.69
C LEU A 581 21.65 0.17 16.37
N LEU A 582 20.44 0.44 15.90
CA LEU A 582 20.23 1.25 14.70
C LEU A 582 20.81 2.66 14.84
N LEU A 583 20.72 3.29 16.01
CA LEU A 583 21.40 4.58 16.26
C LEU A 583 22.91 4.46 16.17
N ILE A 584 23.50 3.41 16.74
CA ILE A 584 24.94 3.15 16.61
C ILE A 584 25.32 3.00 15.14
N ASP A 585 24.52 2.31 14.33
CA ASP A 585 24.73 2.18 12.89
C ASP A 585 24.64 3.53 12.16
N ILE A 586 23.62 4.32 12.45
CA ILE A 586 23.44 5.66 11.85
C ILE A 586 24.65 6.55 12.15
N LEU A 587 25.11 6.58 13.41
CA LEU A 587 26.28 7.35 13.80
C LEU A 587 27.56 6.84 13.12
N ALA A 588 27.76 5.52 13.03
CA ALA A 588 28.92 4.93 12.36
C ALA A 588 28.93 5.22 10.85
N VAL A 589 27.78 5.10 10.17
CA VAL A 589 27.64 5.48 8.75
C VAL A 589 27.90 6.98 8.58
N GLY A 590 27.33 7.82 9.44
CA GLY A 590 27.55 9.27 9.41
C GLY A 590 29.02 9.68 9.61
N LEU A 591 29.77 8.96 10.44
CA LEU A 591 31.22 9.15 10.57
C LEU A 591 32.00 8.73 9.31
N SER A 592 31.48 7.75 8.54
CA SER A 592 32.14 7.26 7.33
C SER A 592 31.95 8.14 6.09
N MET A 593 30.81 8.85 5.97
CA MET A 593 30.42 9.53 4.72
C MET A 593 31.13 10.87 4.47
N ASP A 594 31.84 11.42 5.45
CA ASP A 594 32.22 12.84 5.42
C ASP A 594 33.68 13.09 5.82
N ALA A 595 34.55 12.11 5.56
CA ALA A 595 35.98 12.34 5.46
C ALA A 595 36.26 13.17 4.20
N GLY A 596 36.08 14.50 4.30
CA GLY A 596 36.37 15.45 3.24
C GLY A 596 37.78 15.25 2.69
N VAL A 597 37.87 14.77 1.44
CA VAL A 597 39.12 14.67 0.69
C VAL A 597 39.21 15.89 -0.21
N SER A 598 40.19 16.76 0.09
CA SER A 598 40.78 17.63 -0.92
C SER A 598 41.33 16.74 -2.07
N PRO A 599 41.07 17.06 -3.35
CA PRO A 599 41.44 16.21 -4.49
C PRO A 599 42.93 15.86 -4.61
N SER A 600 43.82 16.56 -3.91
CA SER A 600 45.28 16.40 -4.02
C SER A 600 45.88 15.27 -3.18
N GLU A 601 45.17 14.72 -2.17
CA GLU A 601 45.71 13.67 -1.27
C GLU A 601 45.18 12.26 -1.58
N SER A 602 44.26 12.13 -2.54
CA SER A 602 43.51 10.89 -2.82
C SER A 602 44.41 9.71 -3.21
N ARG A 603 45.48 9.94 -3.99
CA ARG A 603 46.25 8.82 -4.58
C ARG A 603 47.21 8.14 -3.61
N ALA A 604 47.68 8.83 -2.56
CA ALA A 604 48.59 8.22 -1.58
C ALA A 604 47.84 7.39 -0.52
N ARG A 605 46.57 7.73 -0.24
CA ARG A 605 45.73 7.02 0.74
C ARG A 605 44.93 5.86 0.14
N GLU A 606 44.75 5.81 -1.17
CA GLU A 606 44.04 4.73 -1.85
C GLU A 606 44.78 3.39 -1.79
N ALA A 607 46.13 3.43 -1.82
CA ALA A 607 46.97 2.25 -1.56
C ALA A 607 46.89 1.77 -0.09
N SER A 608 46.53 2.66 0.84
CA SER A 608 46.36 2.37 2.26
C SER A 608 44.92 1.92 2.61
N ARG A 609 43.91 2.32 1.81
CA ARG A 609 42.50 1.86 1.94
C ARG A 609 42.34 0.36 1.73
N LEU A 610 43.07 -0.22 0.78
CA LEU A 610 43.02 -1.66 0.49
C LEU A 610 43.69 -2.53 1.56
N SER A 611 44.55 -1.95 2.41
CA SER A 611 45.18 -2.64 3.54
C SER A 611 44.52 -2.38 4.91
N HIS A 612 43.48 -1.53 4.98
CA HIS A 612 42.93 -1.01 6.25
C HIS A 612 41.45 -1.31 6.52
N LEU A 613 40.81 -2.18 5.75
CA LEU A 613 39.65 -2.95 6.21
C LEU A 613 40.14 -4.15 7.05
N LEU A 614 40.89 -3.85 8.11
CA LEU A 614 41.26 -4.88 9.08
C LEU A 614 40.01 -5.24 9.87
N ILE A 615 39.59 -6.50 9.67
CA ILE A 615 38.54 -7.23 10.38
C ILE A 615 37.12 -7.02 9.81
N SER A 616 36.85 -7.54 8.60
CA SER A 616 35.49 -7.95 8.23
C SER A 616 35.38 -9.24 7.42
N HIS A 617 36.39 -10.10 7.44
CA HIS A 617 36.30 -11.48 6.96
C HIS A 617 37.23 -12.37 7.79
N LEU A 618 36.78 -12.76 8.98
CA LEU A 618 37.37 -13.93 9.66
C LEU A 618 36.53 -15.21 9.44
N ASP A 619 35.36 -15.09 8.81
CA ASP A 619 34.52 -16.21 8.39
C ASP A 619 34.19 -16.08 6.88
N SER A 620 35.21 -16.10 6.03
CA SER A 620 35.05 -16.28 4.57
C SER A 620 35.81 -17.51 4.09
#